data_AF-A0A924UYZ5-F1
#
_entry.id   AF-A0A924UYZ5-F1
#
_cell.length_a   1.000
_cell.length_b   1.000
_cell.length_c   1.000
_cell.angle_alpha   90.00
_cell.angle_beta   90.00
_cell.angle_gamma   90.00
#
_symmetry.space_group_name_H-M   'P 1'
#
loop_
_entity.id
_entity.type
_entity.pdbx_description
1 polymer ?
#
loop_
_entity_poly.entity_id
_entity_poly.type
_entity_poly.pdbx_seq_one_letter_code
_entity_poly.pdbx_strand_id
1 'polypeptide(L)'
;AKSIEVWQNGQLVGGLYGIDLGHVFCGESMFSKVSNASKVAFITLANQLKKYNYNLLDCQVYNEHLESLGCREIDRTDFMEILKSK
;
A
#
# COMPACT_ATOMS: atom_id res chain seq x y z
N ALA A 1 4.00 -12.30 -3.96
CA ALA A 1 2.91 -11.72 -3.15
C ALA A 1 3.35 -11.59 -1.70
N LYS A 2 2.91 -10.55 -1.00
CA LYS A 2 3.19 -10.25 0.42
C LYS A 2 1.92 -9.73 1.10
N SER A 3 1.78 -9.99 2.40
CA SER A 3 0.69 -9.50 3.25
C SER A 3 1.24 -8.67 4.41
N ILE A 4 0.42 -7.72 4.87
CA ILE A 4 0.61 -6.94 6.09
C ILE A 4 -0.64 -7.16 6.93
N GLU A 5 -0.44 -7.60 8.17
CA GLU A 5 -1.52 -8.03 9.05
C GLU A 5 -1.56 -7.14 10.29
N VAL A 6 -2.77 -6.76 10.70
CA VAL A 6 -3.00 -5.96 11.89
C VAL A 6 -3.71 -6.83 12.91
N TRP A 7 -3.03 -7.04 14.03
CA TRP A 7 -3.47 -7.90 15.11
C TRP A 7 -3.83 -7.06 16.34
N GLN A 8 -4.97 -7.34 16.97
CA GLN A 8 -5.38 -6.75 18.24
C GLN A 8 -5.88 -7.86 19.16
N ASN A 9 -5.30 -7.96 20.36
CA ASN A 9 -5.67 -8.99 21.36
C ASN A 9 -5.66 -10.42 20.78
N GLY A 10 -4.66 -10.74 19.95
CA GLY A 10 -4.52 -12.07 19.31
C GLY A 10 -5.48 -12.33 18.15
N GLN A 11 -6.29 -11.35 17.72
CA GLN A 11 -7.20 -11.48 16.59
C GLN A 11 -6.75 -10.66 15.38
N LEU A 12 -6.89 -11.22 14.18
CA LEU A 12 -6.65 -10.53 12.92
C LEU A 12 -7.81 -9.57 12.62
N VAL A 13 -7.56 -8.28 12.82
CA VAL A 13 -8.57 -7.21 12.74
C VAL A 13 -8.44 -6.32 11.52
N GLY A 14 -7.41 -6.51 10.70
CA GLY A 14 -7.25 -5.79 9.44
C GLY A 14 -5.97 -6.21 8.73
N GLY A 15 -5.76 -5.65 7.56
CA GLY A 15 -4.56 -5.92 6.78
C GLY A 15 -4.71 -5.50 5.34
N LEU A 16 -3.64 -5.69 4.59
CA LEU A 16 -3.61 -5.51 3.15
C LEU A 16 -2.65 -6.52 2.53
N TYR A 17 -2.81 -6.79 1.24
CA TYR A 17 -1.88 -7.62 0.48
C TYR A 17 -1.55 -6.99 -0.86
N GLY A 18 -0.45 -7.45 -1.45
CA GLY A 18 0.00 -6.95 -2.73
C GLY A 18 1.15 -7.75 -3.35
N ILE A 19 1.60 -7.27 -4.50
CA ILE A 19 2.74 -7.81 -5.24
C ILE A 19 3.96 -6.91 -5.00
N ASP A 20 5.04 -7.54 -4.57
CA ASP A 20 6.32 -6.89 -4.34
C ASP A 20 7.23 -7.13 -5.56
N LEU A 21 7.63 -6.04 -6.22
CA LEU A 21 8.53 -6.03 -7.38
C LEU A 21 9.95 -5.57 -7.00
N GLY A 22 10.25 -5.40 -5.71
CA GLY A 22 11.56 -5.03 -5.15
C GLY A 22 11.89 -3.54 -5.14
N HIS A 23 11.14 -2.73 -5.90
CA HIS A 23 11.30 -1.27 -6.01
C HIS A 23 9.94 -0.55 -6.16
N VAL A 24 8.92 -1.29 -6.59
CA VAL A 24 7.51 -0.88 -6.58
C VAL A 24 6.74 -1.95 -5.82
N PHE A 25 5.80 -1.54 -4.98
CA PHE A 25 4.83 -2.43 -4.36
C PHE A 25 3.45 -2.12 -4.94
N CYS A 26 2.83 -3.10 -5.58
CA CYS A 26 1.44 -3.00 -6.05
C CYS A 26 0.51 -3.50 -4.96
N GLY A 27 -0.16 -2.58 -4.26
CA GLY A 27 -1.26 -2.95 -3.37
C GLY A 27 -2.37 -3.57 -4.19
N GLU A 28 -3.04 -4.60 -3.66
CA GLU A 28 -4.17 -5.24 -4.34
C GLU A 28 -5.49 -4.89 -3.64
N SER A 29 -5.56 -5.18 -2.34
CA SER A 29 -6.75 -4.87 -1.54
C SER A 29 -6.39 -4.80 -0.06
N MET A 30 -7.30 -4.21 0.71
CA MET A 30 -7.20 -4.07 2.16
C MET A 30 -8.55 -4.36 2.82
N PHE A 31 -8.53 -4.75 4.08
CA PHE A 31 -9.74 -4.94 4.88
C PHE A 31 -9.56 -4.41 6.30
N SER A 32 -10.69 -4.11 6.94
CA SER A 32 -10.75 -3.62 8.31
C SER A 32 -11.97 -4.23 9.01
N LYS A 33 -11.75 -4.91 10.14
CA LYS A 33 -12.81 -5.42 11.02
C LYS A 33 -13.05 -4.51 12.23
N VAL A 34 -12.07 -3.68 12.58
CA VAL A 34 -12.18 -2.61 13.58
C VAL A 34 -11.77 -1.28 12.96
N SER A 35 -12.16 -0.17 13.58
CA SER A 35 -11.83 1.16 13.07
C SER A 35 -10.31 1.34 12.91
N ASN A 36 -9.92 1.94 11.79
CA ASN A 36 -8.55 2.30 11.42
C ASN A 36 -7.56 1.14 11.21
N ALA A 37 -7.95 -0.14 11.29
CA ALA A 37 -7.01 -1.24 11.11
C ALA A 37 -6.39 -1.26 9.70
N SER A 38 -7.17 -1.05 8.63
CA SER A 38 -6.62 -0.93 7.27
C SER A 38 -5.67 0.27 7.11
N LYS A 39 -5.98 1.41 7.75
CA LYS A 39 -5.11 2.61 7.75
C LYS A 39 -3.77 2.34 8.43
N VAL A 40 -3.79 1.63 9.56
CA VAL A 40 -2.57 1.21 10.26
C VAL A 40 -1.73 0.30 9.36
N ALA A 41 -2.35 -0.68 8.68
CA ALA A 41 -1.66 -1.54 7.72
C ALA A 41 -0.99 -0.70 6.61
N PHE A 42 -1.74 0.23 6.03
CA PHE A 42 -1.30 1.05 4.91
C PHE A 42 -0.15 1.99 5.28
N ILE A 43 -0.27 2.74 6.38
CA ILE A 43 0.78 3.67 6.84
C ILE A 43 2.04 2.90 7.26
N THR A 44 1.88 1.74 7.90
CA THR A 44 3.01 0.87 8.26
C THR A 44 3.76 0.41 7.02
N LEU A 45 3.04 -0.06 6.00
CA LEU A 45 3.65 -0.44 4.73
C LEU A 45 4.36 0.75 4.07
N ALA A 46 3.69 1.89 3.91
CA ALA A 46 4.26 3.08 3.27
C ALA A 46 5.57 3.53 3.93
N ASN A 47 5.61 3.56 5.27
CA ASN A 47 6.82 3.90 6.02
C ASN A 47 7.94 2.87 5.83
N GLN A 48 7.59 1.58 5.78
CA GLN A 48 8.56 0.51 5.55
C GLN A 48 9.14 0.56 4.14
N LEU A 49 8.31 0.74 3.12
CA LEU A 49 8.74 0.90 1.72
C LEU A 49 9.66 2.12 1.56
N LYS A 50 9.32 3.24 2.21
CA LYS A 50 10.17 4.42 2.24
C LYS A 50 11.54 4.15 2.85
N LYS A 51 11.61 3.42 3.97
CA LYS A 51 12.88 3.03 4.61
C LYS A 51 13.74 2.14 3.71
N TYR A 52 13.11 1.32 2.88
CA TYR A 52 13.80 0.45 1.92
C TYR A 52 14.00 1.09 0.54
N ASN A 53 13.80 2.41 0.41
CA ASN A 53 14.00 3.16 -0.82
C ASN A 53 13.18 2.64 -2.01
N TYR A 54 11.94 2.20 -1.75
CA TYR A 54 11.00 1.92 -2.83
C TYR A 54 10.58 3.23 -3.50
N ASN A 55 10.41 3.17 -4.81
CA ASN A 55 10.03 4.31 -5.64
C ASN A 55 8.53 4.58 -5.57
N LEU A 56 7.70 3.53 -5.41
CA LEU A 56 6.26 3.66 -5.49
C LEU A 56 5.50 2.58 -4.69
N LEU A 57 4.43 3.02 -4.02
CA LEU A 57 3.32 2.18 -3.58
C LEU A 57 2.15 2.45 -4.52
N ASP A 58 1.89 1.53 -5.44
CA ASP A 58 0.78 1.58 -6.36
C ASP A 58 -0.52 1.17 -5.66
N CYS A 59 -1.54 2.01 -5.78
CA CYS A 59 -2.87 1.84 -5.17
C CYS A 59 -3.97 1.68 -6.22
N GLN A 60 -3.57 1.40 -7.47
CA GLN A 60 -4.40 1.15 -8.64
C GLN A 60 -5.39 2.28 -8.93
N VAL A 61 -6.68 2.07 -8.65
CA VAL A 61 -7.75 2.98 -9.04
C VAL A 61 -7.99 3.98 -7.91
N TYR A 62 -8.00 5.26 -8.28
CA TYR A 62 -8.32 6.36 -7.38
C TYR A 62 -9.65 6.12 -6.63
N ASN A 63 -9.66 6.51 -5.35
CA ASN A 63 -10.87 6.75 -4.58
C ASN A 63 -10.58 7.74 -3.43
N GLU A 64 -11.61 8.39 -2.93
CA GLU A 64 -11.51 9.40 -1.86
C GLU A 64 -10.84 8.86 -0.58
N HIS A 65 -11.00 7.56 -0.29
CA HIS A 65 -10.36 6.94 0.87
C HIS A 65 -8.83 6.93 0.74
N LEU A 66 -8.30 6.50 -0.40
CA LEU A 66 -6.86 6.49 -0.68
C LEU A 66 -6.28 7.90 -0.75
N GLU A 67 -6.99 8.85 -1.35
CA GLU A 67 -6.58 10.26 -1.37
C GLU A 67 -6.45 10.82 0.05
N SER A 68 -7.40 10.50 0.94
CA SER A 68 -7.32 10.90 2.35
C SER A 68 -6.11 10.33 3.09
N LEU A 69 -5.48 9.27 2.55
CA LEU A 69 -4.25 8.67 3.06
C LEU A 69 -2.98 9.25 2.43
N GLY A 70 -3.11 10.24 1.53
CA GLY A 70 -2.01 10.90 0.84
C GLY A 70 -1.68 10.31 -0.53
N CYS A 71 -2.53 9.42 -1.07
CA CYS A 71 -2.37 8.96 -2.46
C CYS A 71 -2.72 10.08 -3.43
N ARG A 72 -2.05 10.12 -4.57
CA ARG A 72 -2.34 11.03 -5.66
C ARG A 72 -2.29 10.27 -6.98
N GLU A 73 -3.04 10.75 -7.95
CA GLU A 73 -2.90 10.24 -9.32
C GLU A 73 -1.58 10.73 -9.92
N ILE A 74 -1.03 9.91 -10.81
CA ILE A 74 0.13 10.22 -11.65
C ILE A 74 -0.19 9.84 -13.07
N ASP A 75 0.45 10.50 -14.04
CA ASP A 75 0.29 10.13 -15.43
C ASP A 75 0.73 8.68 -15.66
N ARG A 76 0.02 7.99 -16.55
CA ARG A 76 0.36 6.60 -16.90
C ARG A 76 1.80 6.50 -17.43
N THR A 77 2.29 7.52 -18.12
CA THR A 77 3.67 7.55 -18.63
C THR A 77 4.66 7.54 -17.47
N ASP A 78 4.49 8.42 -16.48
CA ASP A 78 5.33 8.49 -15.27
C ASP A 78 5.30 7.17 -14.48
N PHE A 79 4.11 6.59 -14.31
CA PHE A 79 3.96 5.27 -13.68
C PHE A 79 4.78 4.21 -14.40
N MET A 80 4.67 4.14 -15.72
CA MET A 80 5.37 3.14 -16.53
C MET A 80 6.88 3.35 -16.55
N GLU A 81 7.36 4.58 -16.44
CA GLU A 81 8.78 4.89 -16.27
C GLU A 81 9.30 4.38 -14.92
N ILE A 82 8.59 4.66 -13.82
CA ILE A 82 8.94 4.17 -12.48
C ILE A 82 8.90 2.65 -12.40
N LEU A 83 7.91 2.01 -13.03
CA LEU A 83 7.76 0.55 -13.02
C LEU A 83 8.89 -0.19 -13.75
N LYS A 84 9.53 0.47 -14.73
CA LYS A 84 10.59 -0.12 -15.55
C LYS A 84 12.00 0.26 -15.08
N SER A 85 12.16 1.20 -14.15
CA SER A 85 13.43 1.82 -13.78
C SER A 85 14.33 0.99 -12.85
N LYS A 86 14.40 -0.33 -13.05
CA LYS A 86 15.22 -1.25 -12.25
C LYS A 86 16.69 -0.84 -12.13
#